data_AF-A0A847YM21-F1
#
_entry.id   AF-A0A847YM21-F1
#
_cell.length_a   1.000
_cell.length_b   1.000
_cell.length_c   1.000
_cell.angle_alpha   90.00
_cell.angle_beta   90.00
_cell.angle_gamma   90.00
#
_symmetry.space_group_name_H-M   'P 1'
#
loop_
_entity.id
_entity.type
_entity.pdbx_description
1 polymer ?
#
loop_
_entity_poly.entity_id
_entity_poly.type
_entity_poly.pdbx_seq_one_letter_code
_entity_poly.pdbx_strand_id
1 'polypeptide(L)'
;MAAPLSSAEALWQDYAFLTRELAKFAGRQSWNMVMNLLDQRASLQQRLDELADRDFVVSPAGRKLLGELLREEQAIARQIRLARNQSQQRQQVALAYDAYSAVSPGMILNRGT
;
A
#
# COMPACT_ATOMS: atom_id res chain seq x y z
N MET A 1 -8.47 -31.79 8.71
CA MET A 1 -8.46 -30.94 9.91
C MET A 1 -9.20 -29.66 9.56
N ALA A 2 -10.38 -29.42 10.15
CA ALA A 2 -11.13 -28.18 9.90
C ALA A 2 -10.43 -27.04 10.66
N ALA A 3 -10.07 -25.96 9.97
CA ALA A 3 -9.61 -24.75 10.63
C ALA A 3 -10.69 -24.28 11.63
N PRO A 4 -10.33 -23.76 12.82
CA PRO A 4 -11.33 -23.26 13.74
C PRO A 4 -12.16 -22.20 13.01
N LEU A 5 -13.48 -22.33 13.10
CA LEU A 5 -14.43 -21.35 12.58
C LEU A 5 -14.20 -20.04 13.34
N SER A 6 -13.26 -19.22 12.89
CA SER A 6 -13.10 -17.85 13.34
C SER A 6 -14.45 -17.17 13.15
N SER A 7 -15.02 -16.59 14.20
CA SER A 7 -16.29 -15.86 14.09
C SER A 7 -16.15 -14.72 13.07
N ALA A 8 -17.27 -14.29 12.47
CA ALA A 8 -17.26 -13.16 11.54
C ALA A 8 -16.58 -11.93 12.16
N GLU A 9 -16.87 -11.64 13.43
CA GLU A 9 -16.22 -10.57 14.19
C GLU A 9 -14.69 -10.72 14.23
N ALA A 10 -14.17 -11.91 14.58
CA ALA A 10 -12.73 -12.14 14.65
C ALA A 10 -12.05 -11.90 13.29
N LEU A 11 -12.65 -12.38 12.20
CA LEU A 11 -12.11 -12.15 10.85
C LEU A 11 -12.09 -10.68 10.46
N TRP A 12 -13.13 -9.93 10.83
CA TRP A 12 -13.16 -8.49 10.60
C TRP A 12 -12.13 -7.73 11.43
N GLN A 13 -11.89 -8.15 12.68
CA GLN A 13 -10.84 -7.58 13.53
C GLN A 13 -9.45 -7.86 12.96
N ASP A 14 -9.19 -9.09 12.50
CA ASP A 14 -7.93 -9.46 11.85
C ASP A 14 -7.72 -8.66 10.56
N TYR A 15 -8.76 -8.51 9.75
CA TYR A 15 -8.73 -7.69 8.54
C TYR A 15 -8.41 -6.21 8.86
N ALA A 16 -9.01 -5.67 9.92
CA ALA A 16 -8.72 -4.32 10.40
C ALA A 16 -7.28 -4.17 10.90
N PHE A 17 -6.77 -5.17 11.63
CA PHE A 17 -5.39 -5.19 12.07
C PHE A 17 -4.41 -5.17 10.88
N LEU A 18 -4.61 -6.03 9.88
CA LEU A 18 -3.76 -6.06 8.68
C LEU A 18 -3.83 -4.72 7.91
N THR A 19 -4.99 -4.09 7.84
CA THR A 19 -5.16 -2.80 7.18
C THR A 19 -4.39 -1.69 7.90
N ARG A 20 -4.39 -1.66 9.23
CA ARG A 20 -3.58 -0.70 10.01
C ARG A 20 -2.08 -0.93 9.83
N GLU A 21 -1.63 -2.18 9.84
CA GLU A 21 -0.22 -2.49 9.59
C GLU A 21 0.18 -2.13 8.14
N LEU A 22 -0.69 -2.35 7.15
CA LEU A 22 -0.47 -1.86 5.78
C LEU A 22 -0.23 -0.35 5.73
N ALA A 23 -1.06 0.45 6.41
CA ALA A 23 -0.89 1.90 6.48
C ALA A 23 0.43 2.31 7.14
N LYS A 24 0.88 1.57 8.15
CA LYS A 24 2.16 1.81 8.83
C LYS A 24 3.35 1.47 7.93
N PHE A 25 3.33 0.33 7.24
CA PHE A 25 4.44 -0.09 6.38
C PHE A 25 4.48 0.65 5.03
N ALA A 26 3.34 1.06 4.48
CA ALA A 26 3.28 1.93 3.32
C ALA A 26 3.89 3.31 3.63
N GLY A 27 3.63 3.88 4.81
CA GLY A 27 4.25 5.12 5.27
C GLY A 27 5.77 5.02 5.44
N ARG A 28 6.26 3.83 5.79
CA ARG A 28 7.70 3.52 5.90
C ARG A 28 8.34 3.09 4.57
N GLN A 29 7.57 3.04 3.47
CA GLN A 29 8.02 2.56 2.15
C GLN A 29 8.64 1.15 2.19
N SER A 30 8.22 0.29 3.12
CA SER A 30 8.68 -1.09 3.23
C SER A 30 7.87 -1.99 2.29
N TRP A 31 8.11 -1.86 0.98
CA TRP A 31 7.25 -2.44 -0.05
C TRP A 31 7.15 -3.97 -0.01
N ASN A 32 8.22 -4.67 0.35
CA ASN A 32 8.18 -6.13 0.52
C ASN A 32 7.19 -6.54 1.61
N MET A 33 7.18 -5.83 2.75
CA MET A 33 6.22 -6.10 3.82
C MET A 33 4.80 -5.72 3.40
N VAL A 34 4.63 -4.62 2.65
CA VAL A 34 3.33 -4.22 2.11
C VAL A 34 2.76 -5.32 1.21
N MET A 35 3.56 -5.91 0.30
CA MET A 35 3.10 -7.00 -0.55
C MET A 35 2.69 -8.24 0.26
N ASN A 36 3.52 -8.65 1.23
CA ASN A 36 3.19 -9.79 2.11
C ASN A 36 1.89 -9.58 2.90
N LEU A 37 1.62 -8.35 3.34
CA LEU A 37 0.41 -8.01 4.07
C LEU A 37 -0.82 -7.94 3.14
N LEU A 38 -0.66 -7.50 1.90
CA LEU A 38 -1.73 -7.53 0.89
C LEU A 38 -2.16 -8.97 0.60
N ASP A 39 -1.21 -9.89 0.46
CA ASP A 39 -1.51 -11.32 0.23
C ASP A 39 -2.28 -11.95 1.40
N GLN A 40 -1.83 -11.68 2.63
CA GLN A 40 -2.54 -12.12 3.84
C GLN A 40 -3.95 -11.52 3.93
N ARG A 41 -4.08 -10.23 3.60
CA ARG A 41 -5.38 -9.54 3.62
C ARG A 41 -6.32 -10.09 2.54
N ALA A 42 -5.82 -10.44 1.36
CA ALA A 42 -6.61 -11.07 0.30
C ALA A 42 -7.15 -12.43 0.73
N SER A 43 -6.34 -13.23 1.42
CA SER A 43 -6.79 -14.50 2.01
C SER A 43 -7.92 -14.31 3.04
N LEU A 44 -7.81 -13.29 3.91
CA LEU A 44 -8.89 -12.95 4.83
C LEU A 44 -10.14 -12.43 4.14
N GLN A 45 -9.99 -11.60 3.10
CA GLN A 45 -11.12 -11.10 2.30
C GLN A 45 -11.92 -12.26 1.70
N GLN A 46 -11.22 -13.25 1.12
CA GLN A 46 -11.89 -14.43 0.58
C GLN A 46 -12.68 -15.19 1.65
N ARG A 47 -12.11 -15.38 2.84
CA ARG A 47 -12.80 -16.03 3.97
C ARG A 47 -14.01 -15.22 4.45
N LEU A 48 -13.92 -13.90 4.43
CA LEU A 48 -15.05 -13.00 4.73
C LEU A 48 -16.14 -13.04 3.67
N ASP A 49 -15.78 -13.18 2.39
CA ASP A 49 -16.73 -13.28 1.28
C ASP A 49 -17.48 -14.63 1.28
N GLU A 50 -16.82 -15.69 1.76
CA GLU A 50 -17.41 -17.03 1.92
C GLU A 50 -18.35 -17.13 3.14
N LEU A 51 -18.32 -16.16 4.06
CA LEU A 51 -19.27 -16.12 5.17
C LEU A 51 -20.67 -15.72 4.68
N ALA A 52 -21.64 -16.61 4.92
CA ALA A 52 -23.05 -16.31 4.69
C ALA A 52 -23.60 -15.28 5.69
N ASP A 53 -22.99 -15.20 6.88
CA ASP A 53 -23.39 -14.31 7.97
C ASP A 53 -22.78 -12.90 7.80
N ARG A 54 -23.64 -11.90 7.64
CA ARG A 54 -23.28 -10.48 7.56
C ARG A 54 -23.76 -9.66 8.76
N ASP A 55 -24.24 -10.32 9.82
CA ASP A 55 -24.88 -9.69 10.97
C ASP A 55 -23.91 -8.79 11.73
N PHE A 56 -22.64 -9.20 11.82
CA PHE A 56 -21.61 -8.37 12.43
C PHE A 56 -21.47 -7.02 11.72
N VAL A 57 -21.47 -7.01 10.39
CA VAL A 57 -21.21 -5.81 9.57
C VAL A 57 -22.33 -4.77 9.70
N VAL A 58 -23.57 -5.23 9.89
CA VAL A 58 -24.74 -4.37 10.09
C VAL A 58 -24.89 -3.89 11.53
N SER A 59 -24.25 -4.54 12.49
CA SER A 59 -24.26 -4.16 13.90
C SER A 59 -23.62 -2.78 14.15
N PRO A 60 -23.93 -2.11 15.26
CA PRO A 60 -23.26 -0.84 15.62
C PRO A 60 -21.73 -0.97 15.71
N ALA A 61 -21.23 -2.09 16.24
CA ALA A 61 -19.80 -2.36 16.35
C ALA A 61 -19.14 -2.54 14.98
N GLY A 62 -19.75 -3.33 14.09
CA GLY A 62 -19.26 -3.53 12.72
C GLY A 62 -19.28 -2.24 11.89
N ARG A 63 -20.33 -1.44 11.98
CA ARG A 63 -20.39 -0.13 11.29
C ARG A 63 -19.29 0.82 11.76
N LYS A 64 -19.01 0.83 13.06
CA LYS A 64 -17.89 1.62 13.61
C LYS A 64 -16.55 1.13 13.03
N LEU A 65 -16.33 -0.18 13.02
CA LEU A 65 -15.12 -0.79 12.47
C LEU A 65 -14.95 -0.48 10.98
N LEU A 66 -16.01 -0.58 10.18
CA LEU A 66 -15.99 -0.21 8.75
C LEU A 66 -15.64 1.26 8.54
N GLY A 67 -16.15 2.16 9.39
CA GLY A 67 -15.78 3.58 9.35
C GLY A 67 -14.31 3.83 9.69
N GLU A 68 -13.71 3.01 10.55
CA GLU A 68 -12.26 3.02 10.80
C GLU A 68 -11.49 2.50 9.57
N LEU A 69 -11.89 1.35 9.04
CA LEU A 69 -11.28 0.74 7.84
C LEU A 69 -11.25 1.70 6.65
N LEU A 70 -12.36 2.38 6.35
CA LEU A 70 -12.42 3.35 5.25
C LEU A 70 -11.41 4.49 5.42
N ARG A 71 -11.16 4.95 6.64
CA ARG A 71 -10.15 5.99 6.91
C ARG A 71 -8.73 5.48 6.69
N GLU A 72 -8.45 4.25 7.10
CA GLU A 72 -7.15 3.60 6.90
C GLU A 72 -6.86 3.34 5.42
N GLU A 73 -7.84 2.84 4.66
CA GLU A 73 -7.71 2.63 3.21
C GLU A 73 -7.36 3.93 2.47
N GLN A 74 -8.02 5.04 2.84
CA GLN A 74 -7.70 6.34 2.29
C GLN A 74 -6.28 6.80 2.66
N ALA A 75 -5.81 6.49 3.88
CA ALA A 75 -4.45 6.80 4.31
C ALA A 75 -3.41 6.03 3.49
N ILE A 76 -3.61 4.72 3.31
CA ILE A 76 -2.77 3.86 2.45
C ILE A 76 -2.71 4.44 1.02
N ALA A 77 -3.86 4.73 0.42
CA ALA A 77 -3.94 5.27 -0.93
C ALA A 77 -3.23 6.62 -1.08
N ARG A 78 -3.26 7.48 -0.05
CA ARG A 78 -2.50 8.74 -0.04
C ARG A 78 -0.99 8.48 0.02
N GLN A 79 -0.54 7.59 0.90
CA GLN A 79 0.88 7.28 1.06
C GLN A 79 1.48 6.66 -0.21
N ILE A 80 0.78 5.72 -0.83
CA ILE A 80 1.22 5.11 -2.10
C ILE A 80 1.36 6.18 -3.19
N ARG A 81 0.39 7.10 -3.31
CA ARG A 81 0.46 8.21 -4.26
C ARG A 81 1.66 9.13 -4.00
N LEU A 82 1.90 9.49 -2.74
CA LEU A 82 3.04 10.33 -2.36
C LEU A 82 4.37 9.66 -2.70
N ALA A 83 4.52 8.37 -2.38
CA ALA A 83 5.73 7.63 -2.69
C ALA A 83 5.99 7.53 -4.20
N ARG A 84 4.94 7.30 -5.00
CA ARG A 84 5.04 7.31 -6.47
C ARG A 84 5.52 8.66 -6.99
N ASN A 85 4.92 9.75 -6.52
CA ASN A 85 5.29 11.10 -6.95
C ASN A 85 6.75 11.43 -6.62
N GLN A 86 7.21 11.06 -5.41
CA GLN A 86 8.60 11.24 -5.00
C GLN A 86 9.57 10.43 -5.87
N SER A 87 9.23 9.18 -6.20
CA SER A 87 10.05 8.34 -7.08
C SER A 87 10.18 8.94 -8.48
N GLN A 88 9.07 9.41 -9.07
CA GLN A 88 9.06 10.07 -10.38
C GLN A 88 9.90 11.34 -10.38
N GLN A 89 9.78 12.17 -9.34
CA GLN A 89 10.58 13.40 -9.22
C GLN A 89 12.08 13.07 -9.14
N ARG A 90 12.46 12.05 -8.35
CA ARG A 90 13.87 11.60 -8.28
C ARG A 90 14.39 11.11 -9.62
N GLN A 91 13.59 10.37 -10.38
CA GLN A 91 13.97 9.91 -11.73
C GLN A 91 14.19 11.08 -12.69
N GLN A 92 13.29 12.07 -12.69
CA GLN A 92 13.43 13.27 -13.54
C GLN A 92 14.68 14.07 -13.18
N VAL A 93 14.97 14.24 -11.89
CA VAL A 93 16.17 14.93 -11.43
C VAL A 93 17.43 14.16 -11.83
N ALA A 94 17.47 12.84 -11.65
CA ALA A 94 18.61 12.01 -12.05
C ALA A 94 18.88 12.11 -13.56
N LEU A 95 17.84 12.01 -14.40
CA LEU A 95 17.96 12.17 -15.85
C LEU A 95 18.49 13.57 -16.25
N ALA A 96 18.09 14.62 -15.55
CA ALA A 96 18.60 15.97 -15.81
C ALA A 96 20.09 16.11 -15.48
N TYR A 97 20.56 15.47 -14.39
CA TYR A 97 21.98 15.43 -14.04
C TYR A 97 22.79 14.58 -15.02
N ASP A 98 22.28 13.42 -15.45
CA ASP A 98 22.94 12.58 -16.45
C ASP A 98 23.05 13.29 -17.80
N ALA A 99 21.99 13.98 -18.23
CA ALA A 99 22.01 14.80 -19.44
C ALA A 99 23.01 15.96 -19.34
N TYR A 100 23.11 16.62 -18.17
CA TYR A 100 24.09 17.68 -17.95
C TYR A 100 25.54 17.15 -17.88
N SER A 101 25.76 15.97 -17.31
CA SER A 101 27.06 15.29 -17.26
C SER A 101 27.52 14.80 -18.64
N ALA A 102 26.59 14.33 -19.47
CA ALA A 102 26.82 13.93 -20.85
C ALA A 102 27.17 15.11 -21.76
N VAL A 103 26.71 16.33 -21.43
CA VAL A 103 27.19 17.59 -22.02
C VAL A 103 28.42 18.07 -21.23
N SER A 104 29.43 17.20 -21.11
CA SER A 104 30.75 17.63 -20.63
C SER A 104 31.38 18.57 -21.67
N PRO A 105 31.87 19.76 -21.27
CA PRO A 105 32.47 20.77 -22.17
C PRO A 105 33.62 20.26 -23.05
N GLY A 106 34.21 19.11 -22.73
CA GLY A 106 35.27 18.48 -23.52
C GLY A 106 34.85 17.98 -24.91
N MET A 107 33.55 17.85 -25.20
CA MET A 107 33.08 17.40 -26.53
C MET A 107 32.81 18.55 -27.51
N ILE A 108 32.76 19.80 -27.05
CA ILE A 108 32.51 20.98 -27.90
C ILE A 108 33.81 21.55 -28.49
N LEU A 109 34.98 21.20 -27.94
CA LEU A 109 36.28 21.72 -28.39
C LEU A 109 36.94 20.95 -29.54
N ASN A 110 36.28 19.93 -30.12
CA ASN A 110 36.86 19.12 -31.19
C ASN A 110 36.04 19.15 -32.50
N ARG A 111 35.60 20.35 -32.89
CA ARG A 111 35.17 20.65 -34.28
C ARG A 111 35.63 22.06 -34.63
N GLY A 112 36.90 22.18 -34.98
CA GLY A 112 37.42 23.42 -35.54
C GLY A 112 38.92 23.55 -35.33
N THR A 113 39.71 22.82 -36.14
CA THR A 113 40.81 23.35 -36.97
C THR A 113 41.49 22.19 -37.68
#